data_AF-A0A9P9F5K3-F1
#
_entry.id   AF-A0A9P9F5K3-F1
#
_cell.length_a   1.000
_cell.length_b   1.000
_cell.length_c   1.000
_cell.angle_alpha   90.00
_cell.angle_beta   90.00
_cell.angle_gamma   90.00
#
_symmetry.space_group_name_H-M   'P 1'
#
loop_
_entity.id
_entity.type
_entity.pdbx_description
1 polymer ?
#
loop_
_entity_poly.entity_id
_entity_poly.type
_entity_poly.pdbx_seq_one_letter_code
_entity_poly.pdbx_strand_id
1 'polypeptide(L)'
;MAMHRMRRLVQQRVLGETADEDAITAAAPPIGHRDADAQPHVSGGSGKQLCTEECSVQGITTLIALSSRHDRFGNTKNALGRILELPPELQFMILRFLNFGDLERLRRSCHFFRDNITKQMVRELFPSLKYELLSTCYHCLVYDPLRGHLVRPDETHERYPFASECFDCVARGSGFMVGRKITLGDFTYVWVCRWCGYPISYDGAWNQPEFHHLCYRRFHKILFYFFLVGCAQWMVVIVGSALCWSFYRKKTMVLAPTIVNFFVAIWIFCLTLVRNEELRTYHFTLLLEVCVLLVWVPPLYAIVKDAMASDNFSKPVVATLSFVVLNMWFRVLNIMGNAILVSEYKLWRRHRPGLTLGRRVIHKIIAVLVFWTYPQSVEQVYPGTYRFRRRRHRPPWEV
;
A
#
# COMPACT_ATOMS: atom_id res chain seq x y z
N MET A 1 9.13 -27.83 -4.48
CA MET A 1 7.78 -28.28 -4.06
C MET A 1 6.84 -27.14 -3.60
N ALA A 2 7.30 -26.15 -2.82
CA ALA A 2 6.44 -25.03 -2.36
C ALA A 2 5.83 -24.19 -3.50
N MET A 3 6.62 -23.80 -4.52
CA MET A 3 6.09 -23.09 -5.70
C MET A 3 5.09 -23.91 -6.51
N HIS A 4 5.22 -25.23 -6.53
CA HIS A 4 4.31 -26.12 -7.26
C HIS A 4 2.96 -26.26 -6.54
N ARG A 5 2.97 -26.15 -5.21
CA ARG A 5 1.77 -26.12 -4.35
C ARG A 5 1.04 -24.77 -4.46
N MET A 6 1.79 -23.68 -4.56
CA MET A 6 1.28 -22.33 -4.81
C MET A 6 0.59 -22.24 -6.20
N ARG A 7 1.19 -22.84 -7.24
CA ARG A 7 0.56 -22.94 -8.56
C ARG A 7 -0.74 -23.73 -8.54
N ARG A 8 -0.81 -24.86 -7.81
CA ARG A 8 -2.04 -25.66 -7.70
C ARG A 8 -3.17 -24.92 -6.97
N LEU A 9 -2.85 -24.14 -5.94
CA LEU A 9 -3.86 -23.36 -5.20
C LEU A 9 -4.38 -22.17 -6.03
N VAL A 10 -3.53 -21.54 -6.84
CA VAL A 10 -3.95 -20.51 -7.80
C VAL A 10 -4.82 -21.12 -8.91
N GLN A 11 -4.45 -22.29 -9.43
CA GLN A 11 -5.19 -22.97 -10.50
C GLN A 11 -6.54 -23.53 -10.01
N GLN A 12 -6.65 -23.92 -8.74
CA GLN A 12 -7.93 -24.28 -8.11
C GLN A 12 -8.84 -23.08 -7.81
N ARG A 13 -8.28 -21.87 -7.58
CA ARG A 13 -9.07 -20.63 -7.46
C ARG A 13 -9.65 -20.22 -8.82
N VAL A 14 -8.83 -20.21 -9.86
CA VAL A 14 -9.25 -19.82 -11.23
C VAL A 14 -10.34 -20.75 -11.77
N LEU A 15 -10.21 -22.07 -11.58
CA LEU A 15 -11.23 -23.03 -12.04
C LEU A 15 -12.50 -23.03 -11.20
N GLY A 16 -12.45 -22.51 -9.97
CA GLY A 16 -13.62 -22.35 -9.10
C GLY A 16 -14.43 -21.09 -9.42
N GLU A 17 -13.76 -20.01 -9.87
CA GLU A 17 -14.41 -18.75 -10.26
C GLU A 17 -15.08 -18.84 -11.64
N THR A 18 -14.49 -19.58 -12.59
CA THR A 18 -15.12 -19.78 -13.91
C THR A 18 -16.43 -20.57 -13.84
N ALA A 19 -16.56 -21.49 -12.88
CA ALA A 19 -17.79 -22.26 -12.69
C ALA A 19 -18.93 -21.44 -12.05
N ASP A 20 -18.61 -20.37 -11.33
CA ASP A 20 -19.60 -19.44 -10.75
C ASP A 20 -19.98 -18.33 -11.76
N GLU A 21 -19.07 -17.90 -12.65
CA GLU A 21 -19.37 -16.92 -13.72
C GLU A 21 -20.29 -17.49 -14.82
N ASP A 22 -20.15 -18.77 -15.16
CA ASP A 22 -21.02 -19.46 -16.14
C ASP A 22 -22.45 -19.69 -15.61
N ALA A 23 -22.64 -19.70 -14.28
CA ALA A 23 -23.96 -19.83 -13.65
C ALA A 23 -24.72 -18.50 -13.57
N ILE A 24 -24.00 -17.36 -13.55
CA ILE A 24 -24.57 -16.01 -13.43
C ILE A 24 -24.96 -15.43 -14.81
N THR A 25 -24.28 -15.83 -15.88
CA THR A 25 -24.59 -15.40 -17.25
C THR A 25 -25.83 -16.07 -17.85
N ALA A 26 -26.37 -17.13 -17.24
CA ALA A 26 -27.58 -17.82 -17.70
C ALA A 26 -28.91 -17.14 -17.31
N ALA A 27 -28.90 -16.02 -16.57
CA ALA A 27 -30.10 -15.42 -15.98
C ALA A 27 -30.51 -14.03 -16.53
N ALA A 28 -29.93 -13.55 -17.64
CA ALA A 28 -30.31 -12.28 -18.27
C ALA A 28 -31.11 -12.49 -19.58
N PRO A 29 -32.22 -11.76 -19.83
CA PRO A 29 -33.02 -11.90 -21.05
C PRO A 29 -32.34 -11.23 -22.25
N PRO A 30 -32.64 -11.65 -23.50
CA PRO A 30 -31.88 -11.27 -24.69
C PRO A 30 -32.30 -9.89 -25.22
N ILE A 31 -31.31 -9.07 -25.61
CA ILE A 31 -31.53 -7.87 -26.43
C ILE A 31 -30.89 -8.11 -27.78
N GLY A 32 -31.70 -7.94 -28.83
CA GLY A 32 -31.47 -8.45 -30.18
C GLY A 32 -30.41 -7.74 -31.02
N HIS A 33 -29.97 -8.49 -32.01
CA HIS A 33 -29.17 -8.12 -33.18
C HIS A 33 -29.67 -6.85 -33.89
N ARG A 34 -28.70 -6.06 -34.37
CA ARG A 34 -28.72 -5.50 -35.73
C ARG A 34 -27.29 -5.34 -36.24
N ASP A 35 -27.01 -6.08 -37.31
CA ASP A 35 -25.80 -6.02 -38.12
C ASP A 35 -25.79 -4.76 -39.00
N ALA A 36 -24.59 -4.22 -39.28
CA ALA A 36 -24.23 -3.65 -40.57
C ALA A 36 -22.72 -3.38 -40.62
N ASP A 37 -22.03 -4.24 -41.38
CA ASP A 37 -20.67 -4.04 -41.90
C ASP A 37 -20.58 -2.80 -42.81
N ALA A 38 -19.45 -2.09 -42.74
CA ALA A 38 -18.69 -1.61 -43.91
C ALA A 38 -17.40 -0.87 -43.48
N GLN A 39 -16.24 -1.50 -43.69
CA GLN A 39 -14.95 -0.82 -43.86
C GLN A 39 -14.91 -0.09 -45.21
N PRO A 40 -13.97 0.88 -45.39
CA PRO A 40 -12.84 0.54 -46.25
C PRO A 40 -11.47 1.03 -45.76
N HIS A 41 -10.44 0.28 -46.14
CA HIS A 41 -9.01 0.62 -46.10
C HIS A 41 -8.64 1.72 -47.12
N VAL A 42 -7.79 2.68 -46.74
CA VAL A 42 -6.83 3.36 -47.64
C VAL A 42 -5.55 3.72 -46.86
N SER A 43 -4.40 3.46 -47.50
CA SER A 43 -3.03 3.65 -47.01
C SER A 43 -2.43 5.00 -47.45
N GLY A 44 -1.64 5.63 -46.57
CA GLY A 44 -0.44 6.43 -46.90
C GLY A 44 -0.60 7.90 -47.34
N GLY A 45 0.00 8.84 -46.58
CA GLY A 45 0.29 10.20 -47.05
C GLY A 45 0.50 11.26 -45.96
N SER A 46 1.71 11.82 -45.91
CA SER A 46 2.17 12.93 -45.06
C SER A 46 1.18 14.10 -44.87
N GLY A 47 1.02 14.54 -43.61
CA GLY A 47 0.31 15.78 -43.26
C GLY A 47 0.66 16.23 -41.84
N LYS A 48 1.55 17.22 -41.73
CA LYS A 48 1.72 18.02 -40.51
C LYS A 48 0.39 18.72 -40.23
N GLN A 49 -0.18 18.52 -39.04
CA GLN A 49 -1.25 19.38 -38.54
C GLN A 49 -0.94 19.79 -37.10
N LEU A 50 -0.66 21.08 -36.98
CA LEU A 50 -0.36 21.83 -35.76
C LEU A 50 -1.68 22.40 -35.22
N CYS A 51 -1.73 22.58 -33.88
CA CYS A 51 -2.60 23.52 -33.17
C CYS A 51 -4.10 23.16 -33.12
N THR A 52 -4.88 23.41 -32.07
CA THR A 52 -4.82 24.41 -30.99
C THR A 52 -6.00 24.08 -30.07
N GLU A 53 -5.81 23.68 -28.82
CA GLU A 53 -6.87 23.82 -27.78
C GLU A 53 -6.38 23.56 -26.35
N GLU A 54 -5.29 22.83 -26.15
CA GLU A 54 -4.76 22.58 -24.80
C GLU A 54 -3.91 23.72 -24.20
N CYS A 55 -3.64 24.79 -24.95
CA CYS A 55 -2.72 25.86 -24.55
C CYS A 55 -3.37 26.99 -23.71
N SER A 56 -4.70 27.00 -23.55
CA SER A 56 -5.43 28.12 -22.91
C SER A 56 -5.61 27.95 -21.38
N VAL A 57 -5.93 26.73 -20.92
CA VAL A 57 -6.35 26.50 -19.53
C VAL A 57 -5.16 26.43 -18.55
N GLN A 58 -4.04 25.86 -19.01
CA GLN A 58 -2.78 25.94 -18.26
C GLN A 58 -2.24 27.36 -18.23
N GLY A 59 -2.50 28.20 -19.25
CA GLY A 59 -1.99 29.57 -19.33
C GLY A 59 -2.49 30.50 -18.21
N ILE A 60 -3.76 30.42 -17.83
CA ILE A 60 -4.34 31.31 -16.79
C ILE A 60 -3.98 30.82 -15.38
N THR A 61 -4.01 29.51 -15.14
CA THR A 61 -3.58 28.94 -13.85
C THR A 61 -2.07 29.03 -13.66
N THR A 62 -1.26 28.88 -14.72
CA THR A 62 0.18 29.17 -14.66
C THR A 62 0.46 30.67 -14.62
N LEU A 63 -0.36 31.57 -15.18
CA LEU A 63 -0.20 33.01 -14.94
C LEU A 63 -0.48 33.37 -13.47
N ILE A 64 -1.46 32.74 -12.84
CA ILE A 64 -1.74 32.92 -11.40
C ILE A 64 -0.67 32.25 -10.52
N ALA A 65 -0.13 31.11 -10.93
CA ALA A 65 0.91 30.36 -10.19
C ALA A 65 2.35 30.84 -10.45
N LEU A 66 2.67 31.37 -11.64
CA LEU A 66 3.94 32.02 -11.98
C LEU A 66 3.99 33.44 -11.42
N SER A 67 2.86 34.15 -11.34
CA SER A 67 2.71 35.38 -10.55
C SER A 67 2.93 35.16 -9.04
N SER A 68 2.74 33.92 -8.55
CA SER A 68 3.04 33.53 -7.17
C SER A 68 4.53 33.21 -6.93
N ARG A 69 5.30 32.87 -7.98
CA ARG A 69 6.75 32.55 -7.86
C ARG A 69 7.68 33.65 -8.36
N HIS A 70 7.19 34.63 -9.12
CA HIS A 70 7.99 35.78 -9.53
C HIS A 70 7.37 37.08 -9.00
N ASP A 71 8.13 37.72 -8.11
CA ASP A 71 8.12 39.14 -7.76
C ASP A 71 7.02 39.72 -6.85
N ARG A 72 7.53 40.29 -5.75
CA ARG A 72 7.17 41.61 -5.18
C ARG A 72 5.67 41.91 -5.11
N PHE A 73 5.15 41.83 -3.88
CA PHE A 73 3.85 42.21 -3.29
C PHE A 73 3.00 43.34 -3.92
N GLY A 74 3.46 44.07 -4.94
CA GLY A 74 2.73 45.14 -5.64
C GLY A 74 1.93 44.71 -6.88
N ASN A 75 2.33 43.68 -7.63
CA ASN A 75 1.73 43.43 -8.96
C ASN A 75 0.43 42.60 -8.93
N THR A 76 0.27 41.71 -7.95
CA THR A 76 -0.97 40.93 -7.74
C THR A 76 -2.14 41.80 -7.27
N LYS A 77 -1.88 42.83 -6.47
CA LYS A 77 -2.90 43.82 -6.06
C LYS A 77 -3.39 44.64 -7.27
N ASN A 78 -2.49 44.97 -8.19
CA ASN A 78 -2.82 45.71 -9.42
C ASN A 78 -3.65 44.87 -10.40
N ALA A 79 -3.37 43.56 -10.53
CA ALA A 79 -4.17 42.67 -11.37
C ALA A 79 -5.58 42.45 -10.81
N LEU A 80 -5.70 42.24 -9.49
CA LEU A 80 -7.00 42.09 -8.83
C LEU A 80 -7.82 43.39 -8.91
N GLY A 81 -7.17 44.54 -8.66
CA GLY A 81 -7.79 45.87 -8.80
C GLY A 81 -8.34 46.13 -10.20
N ARG A 82 -7.58 45.75 -11.24
CA ARG A 82 -8.07 45.85 -12.63
C ARG A 82 -9.26 44.95 -12.90
N ILE A 83 -9.33 43.75 -12.30
CA ILE A 83 -10.50 42.85 -12.44
C ILE A 83 -11.74 43.45 -11.77
N LEU A 84 -11.56 44.14 -10.65
CA LEU A 84 -12.63 44.83 -9.92
C LEU A 84 -13.18 46.06 -10.67
N GLU A 85 -12.39 46.64 -11.56
CA GLU A 85 -12.79 47.77 -12.43
C GLU A 85 -13.57 47.32 -13.68
N LEU A 86 -13.66 46.01 -13.97
CA LEU A 86 -14.47 45.55 -15.11
C LEU A 86 -15.96 45.72 -14.85
N PRO A 87 -16.77 46.01 -15.89
CA PRO A 87 -18.22 45.89 -15.84
C PRO A 87 -18.68 44.51 -15.32
N PRO A 88 -19.79 44.45 -14.57
CA PRO A 88 -20.25 43.23 -13.92
C PRO A 88 -20.53 42.09 -14.92
N GLU A 89 -20.87 42.39 -16.17
CA GLU A 89 -21.10 41.41 -17.24
C GLU A 89 -19.80 40.69 -17.63
N LEU A 90 -18.70 41.44 -17.70
CA LEU A 90 -17.38 40.89 -18.00
C LEU A 90 -16.83 40.10 -16.81
N GLN A 91 -17.10 40.56 -15.59
CA GLN A 91 -16.80 39.78 -14.39
C GLN A 91 -17.55 38.44 -14.41
N PHE A 92 -18.84 38.45 -14.74
CA PHE A 92 -19.65 37.24 -14.85
C PHE A 92 -19.12 36.28 -15.93
N MET A 93 -18.72 36.80 -17.10
CA MET A 93 -18.07 36.01 -18.14
C MET A 93 -16.78 35.34 -17.66
N ILE A 94 -15.93 36.06 -16.93
CA ILE A 94 -14.68 35.50 -16.38
C ILE A 94 -15.01 34.39 -15.39
N LEU A 95 -15.98 34.61 -14.50
CA LEU A 95 -16.38 33.62 -13.49
C LEU A 95 -16.96 32.35 -14.13
N ARG A 96 -17.60 32.44 -15.30
CA ARG A 96 -18.10 31.27 -16.05
C ARG A 96 -16.99 30.32 -16.54
N PHE A 97 -15.75 30.79 -16.68
CA PHE A 97 -14.60 29.95 -17.00
C PHE A 97 -13.99 29.25 -15.78
N LEU A 98 -14.44 29.56 -14.57
CA LEU A 98 -13.96 28.92 -13.34
C LEU A 98 -14.80 27.70 -13.00
N ASN A 99 -14.14 26.61 -12.61
CA ASN A 99 -14.81 25.46 -12.02
C ASN A 99 -15.34 25.82 -10.62
N PHE A 100 -16.29 25.04 -10.10
CA PHE A 100 -16.84 25.28 -8.76
C PHE A 100 -15.74 25.37 -7.68
N GLY A 101 -14.75 24.48 -7.73
CA GLY A 101 -13.62 24.50 -6.80
C GLY A 101 -12.79 25.78 -6.84
N ASP A 102 -12.54 26.32 -8.04
CA ASP A 102 -11.75 27.55 -8.21
C ASP A 102 -12.56 28.79 -7.85
N LEU A 103 -13.87 28.80 -8.13
CA LEU A 103 -14.78 29.85 -7.67
C LEU A 103 -14.81 29.92 -6.13
N GLU A 104 -14.90 28.77 -5.46
CA GLU A 104 -14.90 28.73 -3.99
C GLU A 104 -13.54 29.11 -3.39
N ARG A 105 -12.42 28.77 -4.07
CA ARG A 105 -11.09 29.28 -3.69
C ARG A 105 -11.01 30.79 -3.81
N LEU A 106 -11.51 31.36 -4.90
CA LEU A 106 -11.56 32.80 -5.12
C LEU A 106 -12.36 33.48 -4.01
N ARG A 107 -13.54 32.93 -3.69
CA ARG A 107 -14.43 33.41 -2.61
C ARG A 107 -13.75 33.38 -1.23
N ARG A 108 -12.90 32.39 -0.96
CA ARG A 108 -12.14 32.28 0.30
C ARG A 108 -10.92 33.21 0.34
N SER A 109 -10.38 33.60 -0.80
CA SER A 109 -9.16 34.40 -0.90
C SER A 109 -9.41 35.92 -0.78
N CYS A 110 -10.61 36.41 -1.14
CA CYS A 110 -10.89 37.84 -1.21
C CYS A 110 -12.30 38.18 -0.68
N HIS A 111 -12.38 39.20 0.19
CA HIS A 111 -13.64 39.67 0.78
C HIS A 111 -14.61 40.21 -0.27
N PHE A 112 -14.11 40.91 -1.29
CA PHE A 112 -14.96 41.44 -2.36
C PHE A 112 -15.72 40.34 -3.09
N PHE A 113 -15.01 39.30 -3.53
CA PHE A 113 -15.64 38.18 -4.23
C PHE A 113 -16.52 37.36 -3.27
N ARG A 114 -16.21 37.34 -1.98
CA ARG A 114 -17.07 36.72 -0.96
C ARG A 114 -18.44 37.38 -0.85
N ASP A 115 -18.50 38.70 -0.93
CA ASP A 115 -19.75 39.45 -0.76
C ASP A 115 -20.53 39.55 -2.07
N ASN A 116 -19.84 39.68 -3.21
CA ASN A 116 -20.47 39.87 -4.52
C ASN A 116 -20.90 38.55 -5.19
N ILE A 117 -20.24 37.42 -4.91
CA ILE A 117 -20.66 36.11 -5.42
C ILE A 117 -21.81 35.60 -4.56
N THR A 118 -23.04 35.97 -4.94
CA THR A 118 -24.26 35.56 -4.23
C THR A 118 -24.60 34.09 -4.51
N LYS A 119 -25.40 33.48 -3.62
CA LYS A 119 -25.89 32.11 -3.80
C LYS A 119 -26.72 31.92 -5.09
N GLN A 120 -27.43 32.97 -5.52
CA GLN A 120 -28.20 32.96 -6.76
C GLN A 120 -27.26 32.89 -7.96
N MET A 121 -26.22 33.73 -7.98
CA MET A 121 -25.21 33.73 -9.03
C MET A 121 -24.54 32.35 -9.17
N VAL A 122 -24.18 31.69 -8.06
CA VAL A 122 -23.60 30.34 -8.09
C VAL A 122 -24.55 29.32 -8.73
N ARG A 123 -25.87 29.41 -8.49
CA ARG A 123 -26.86 28.52 -9.12
C ARG A 123 -27.04 28.79 -10.61
N GLU A 124 -26.86 30.04 -11.03
CA GLU A 124 -26.90 30.42 -12.46
C GLU A 124 -25.64 29.97 -13.20
N LEU A 125 -24.46 30.09 -12.58
CA LEU A 125 -23.20 29.59 -13.15
C LEU A 125 -23.18 28.07 -13.25
N PHE A 126 -23.74 27.37 -12.25
CA PHE A 126 -23.73 25.91 -12.16
C PHE A 126 -25.16 25.36 -12.08
N PRO A 127 -25.87 25.21 -13.21
CA PRO A 127 -27.24 24.68 -13.24
C PRO A 127 -27.32 23.26 -12.66
N SER A 128 -26.25 22.47 -12.79
CA SER A 128 -26.08 21.15 -12.20
C SER A 128 -25.24 21.18 -10.91
N LEU A 129 -25.57 22.08 -9.97
CA LEU A 129 -24.78 22.28 -8.74
C LEU A 129 -24.45 20.98 -7.98
N LYS A 130 -25.39 20.03 -7.90
CA LYS A 130 -25.13 18.72 -7.26
C LYS A 130 -23.98 17.97 -7.94
N TYR A 131 -23.90 18.02 -9.28
CA TYR A 131 -22.86 17.38 -10.05
C TYR A 131 -21.48 18.01 -9.78
N GLU A 132 -21.44 19.34 -9.73
CA GLU A 132 -20.24 20.15 -9.44
C GLU A 132 -19.72 19.95 -8.02
N LEU A 133 -20.62 19.84 -7.04
CA LEU A 133 -20.27 19.55 -5.65
C LEU A 133 -19.68 18.15 -5.48
N LEU A 134 -20.23 17.15 -6.18
CA LEU A 134 -19.71 15.77 -6.13
C LEU A 134 -18.37 15.61 -6.87
N SER A 135 -18.11 16.42 -7.89
CA SER A 135 -16.85 16.46 -8.66
C SER A 135 -15.78 17.36 -8.05
N THR A 136 -16.03 17.96 -6.88
CA THR A 136 -15.05 18.82 -6.20
C THR A 136 -14.68 18.26 -4.84
N CYS A 137 -13.38 18.09 -4.57
CA CYS A 137 -12.94 17.67 -3.25
C CYS A 137 -13.28 18.72 -2.18
N TYR A 138 -13.94 18.30 -1.10
CA TYR A 138 -14.33 19.15 0.02
C TYR A 138 -13.15 19.87 0.69
N HIS A 139 -12.01 19.19 0.84
CA HIS A 139 -10.85 19.73 1.57
C HIS A 139 -9.96 20.64 0.72
N CYS A 140 -9.48 20.14 -0.42
CA CYS A 140 -8.52 20.88 -1.25
C CYS A 140 -9.16 21.66 -2.41
N LEU A 141 -10.48 21.52 -2.62
CA LEU A 141 -11.22 22.15 -3.71
C LEU A 141 -10.68 21.83 -5.11
N VAL A 142 -9.98 20.70 -5.26
CA VAL A 142 -9.59 20.19 -6.58
C VAL A 142 -10.84 19.66 -7.28
N TYR A 143 -11.04 20.11 -8.51
CA TYR A 143 -12.12 19.67 -9.39
C TYR A 143 -11.65 18.48 -10.25
N ASP A 144 -12.44 17.43 -10.29
CA ASP A 144 -12.25 16.25 -11.14
C ASP A 144 -13.59 15.93 -11.85
N PRO A 145 -13.73 16.27 -13.14
CA PRO A 145 -14.98 16.09 -13.87
C PRO A 145 -15.32 14.60 -14.08
N LEU A 146 -14.31 13.74 -14.19
CA LEU A 146 -14.50 12.31 -14.37
C LEU A 146 -14.78 11.60 -13.05
N ARG A 147 -14.47 12.23 -11.92
CA ARG A 147 -14.63 11.70 -10.56
C ARG A 147 -13.88 10.38 -10.28
N GLY A 148 -12.96 10.00 -11.17
CA GLY A 148 -12.15 8.80 -11.06
C GLY A 148 -11.07 8.88 -9.97
N HIS A 149 -10.84 10.07 -9.39
CA HIS A 149 -9.89 10.29 -8.30
C HIS A 149 -10.56 10.83 -7.03
N LEU A 150 -11.89 10.79 -6.98
CA LEU A 150 -12.69 11.20 -5.83
C LEU A 150 -13.38 10.00 -5.20
N VAL A 151 -13.26 9.89 -3.88
CA VAL A 151 -13.99 8.91 -3.09
C VAL A 151 -15.43 9.37 -2.95
N ARG A 152 -16.37 8.48 -3.26
CA ARG A 152 -17.80 8.78 -3.13
C ARG A 152 -18.16 8.91 -1.65
N PRO A 153 -18.81 10.01 -1.25
CA PRO A 153 -19.35 10.12 0.10
C PRO A 153 -20.57 9.23 0.26
N ASP A 154 -20.77 8.74 1.49
CA ASP A 154 -22.03 8.12 1.88
C ASP A 154 -23.17 9.15 1.75
N GLU A 155 -24.34 8.71 1.28
CA GLU A 155 -25.51 9.58 1.12
C GLU A 155 -26.08 10.01 2.47
N THR A 156 -25.78 9.26 3.52
CA THR A 156 -26.14 9.59 4.92
C THR A 156 -25.23 10.65 5.54
N HIS A 157 -24.16 11.07 4.85
CA HIS A 157 -23.20 12.03 5.39
C HIS A 157 -23.83 13.43 5.53
N GLU A 158 -23.62 14.08 6.68
CA GLU A 158 -24.20 15.41 7.01
C GLU A 158 -23.95 16.47 5.93
N ARG A 159 -22.80 16.38 5.25
CA ARG A 159 -22.36 17.34 4.22
C ARG A 159 -22.72 16.93 2.80
N TYR A 160 -23.47 15.85 2.60
CA TYR A 160 -23.89 15.45 1.27
C TYR A 160 -24.71 16.57 0.62
N PRO A 161 -24.44 16.95 -0.64
CA PRO A 161 -23.57 16.30 -1.62
C PRO A 161 -22.10 16.77 -1.63
N PHE A 162 -21.72 17.78 -0.85
CA PHE A 162 -20.36 18.33 -0.80
C PHE A 162 -19.47 17.63 0.24
N ALA A 163 -19.28 16.33 0.04
CA ALA A 163 -18.53 15.46 0.96
C ALA A 163 -17.50 14.57 0.24
N SER A 164 -17.29 14.73 -1.07
CA SER A 164 -16.29 13.95 -1.79
C SER A 164 -14.87 14.34 -1.39
N GLU A 165 -13.99 13.35 -1.29
CA GLU A 165 -12.60 13.55 -0.91
C GLU A 165 -11.66 12.97 -1.97
N CYS A 166 -10.63 13.72 -2.36
CA CYS A 166 -9.60 13.18 -3.25
C CYS A 166 -8.66 12.24 -2.50
N PHE A 167 -7.96 11.38 -3.24
CA PHE A 167 -7.06 10.38 -2.66
C PHE A 167 -6.01 10.98 -1.72
N ASP A 168 -5.45 12.13 -2.05
CA ASP A 168 -4.43 12.78 -1.21
C ASP A 168 -4.98 13.35 0.09
N CYS A 169 -6.21 13.84 0.08
CA CYS A 169 -6.87 14.35 1.29
C CYS A 169 -7.23 13.21 2.22
N VAL A 170 -7.82 12.12 1.69
CA VAL A 170 -8.08 10.91 2.47
C VAL A 170 -6.78 10.34 3.02
N ALA A 171 -5.72 10.24 2.21
CA ALA A 171 -4.42 9.70 2.62
C ALA A 171 -3.75 10.52 3.74
N ARG A 172 -3.95 11.84 3.78
CA ARG A 172 -3.48 12.72 4.85
C ARG A 172 -4.30 12.58 6.14
N GLY A 173 -5.61 12.41 6.03
CA GLY A 173 -6.52 12.27 7.15
C GLY A 173 -6.61 10.84 7.69
N SER A 174 -7.77 10.22 7.46
CA SER A 174 -8.10 8.86 7.93
C SER A 174 -7.19 7.79 7.33
N GLY A 175 -6.80 7.97 6.06
CA GLY A 175 -6.06 7.02 5.25
C GLY A 175 -6.92 5.82 4.82
N PHE A 176 -6.48 5.13 3.78
CA PHE A 176 -7.21 3.98 3.27
C PHE A 176 -6.94 2.69 4.07
N MET A 177 -7.96 1.84 4.12
CA MET A 177 -7.86 0.47 4.61
C MET A 177 -7.56 -0.45 3.43
N VAL A 178 -6.42 -1.14 3.48
CA VAL A 178 -5.98 -2.07 2.43
C VAL A 178 -6.85 -3.32 2.36
N GLY A 179 -6.92 -3.93 1.18
CA GLY A 179 -7.72 -5.15 0.95
C GLY A 179 -9.23 -4.92 1.01
N ARG A 180 -9.68 -3.66 0.87
CA ARG A 180 -11.08 -3.29 0.69
C ARG A 180 -11.26 -2.60 -0.66
N LYS A 181 -12.42 -2.81 -1.28
CA LYS A 181 -12.89 -2.01 -2.40
C LYS A 181 -13.47 -0.71 -1.87
N ILE A 182 -13.18 0.39 -2.55
CA ILE A 182 -13.81 1.69 -2.31
C ILE A 182 -14.59 2.08 -3.55
N THR A 183 -15.69 2.81 -3.35
CA THR A 183 -16.50 3.38 -4.41
C THR A 183 -15.97 4.77 -4.77
N LEU A 184 -15.75 4.98 -6.06
CA LEU A 184 -15.40 6.27 -6.62
C LEU A 184 -16.65 7.07 -6.99
N GLY A 185 -16.47 8.37 -7.24
CA GLY A 185 -17.56 9.29 -7.57
C GLY A 185 -18.21 9.02 -8.94
N ASP A 186 -17.56 8.22 -9.79
CA ASP A 186 -18.08 7.69 -11.06
C ASP A 186 -18.80 6.34 -10.91
N PHE A 187 -19.03 5.88 -9.66
CA PHE A 187 -19.64 4.60 -9.31
C PHE A 187 -18.78 3.37 -9.61
N THR A 188 -17.53 3.54 -10.02
CA THR A 188 -16.60 2.41 -10.17
C THR A 188 -16.06 1.95 -8.82
N TYR A 189 -15.70 0.67 -8.74
CA TYR A 189 -15.09 0.07 -7.56
C TYR A 189 -13.61 -0.14 -7.81
N VAL A 190 -12.77 0.42 -6.92
CA VAL A 190 -11.32 0.26 -7.00
C VAL A 190 -10.76 -0.36 -5.74
N TRP A 191 -9.72 -1.18 -5.92
CA TRP A 191 -9.00 -1.79 -4.81
C TRP A 191 -7.99 -0.82 -4.21
N VAL A 192 -7.82 -0.88 -2.89
CA VAL A 192 -6.72 -0.19 -2.20
C VAL A 192 -5.48 -1.09 -2.20
N CYS A 193 -4.39 -0.61 -2.79
CA CYS A 193 -3.17 -1.38 -2.91
C CYS A 193 -2.60 -1.79 -1.55
N ARG A 194 -2.36 -3.09 -1.34
CA ARG A 194 -1.83 -3.63 -0.07
C ARG A 194 -0.43 -3.16 0.29
N TRP A 195 0.37 -2.81 -0.72
CA TRP A 195 1.75 -2.38 -0.53
C TRP A 195 1.88 -0.90 -0.16
N CYS A 196 1.26 -0.01 -0.94
CA CYS A 196 1.37 1.44 -0.75
C CYS A 196 0.21 2.06 0.02
N GLY A 197 -0.95 1.39 0.08
CA GLY A 197 -2.16 1.92 0.72
C GLY A 197 -2.87 2.99 -0.09
N TYR A 198 -2.56 3.13 -1.38
CA TYR A 198 -3.25 4.03 -2.30
C TYR A 198 -4.24 3.26 -3.20
N PRO A 199 -5.37 3.88 -3.58
CA PRO A 199 -6.32 3.29 -4.52
C PRO A 199 -5.68 3.02 -5.90
N ILE A 200 -6.09 1.93 -6.53
CA ILE A 200 -5.63 1.52 -7.86
C ILE A 200 -6.69 1.97 -8.86
N SER A 201 -6.56 3.21 -9.35
CA SER A 201 -7.41 3.74 -10.43
C SER A 201 -6.88 3.39 -11.82
N TYR A 202 -5.57 3.28 -11.95
CA TYR A 202 -4.85 2.87 -13.15
C TYR A 202 -3.64 2.02 -12.70
N ASP A 203 -3.12 1.15 -13.58
CA ASP A 203 -1.95 0.28 -13.31
C ASP A 203 -2.13 -0.88 -12.32
N GLY A 204 -3.28 -1.55 -12.35
CA GLY A 204 -3.46 -2.83 -11.66
C GLY A 204 -2.53 -3.93 -12.18
N ALA A 205 -2.02 -4.79 -11.29
CA ALA A 205 -1.27 -5.96 -11.71
C ALA A 205 -2.20 -7.05 -12.27
N TRP A 206 -1.86 -7.61 -13.45
CA TRP A 206 -2.70 -8.54 -14.22
C TRP A 206 -3.30 -9.71 -13.40
N ASN A 207 -2.51 -10.35 -12.53
CA ASN A 207 -2.94 -11.52 -11.75
C ASN A 207 -3.28 -11.20 -10.28
N GLN A 208 -3.14 -9.94 -9.86
CA GLN A 208 -3.29 -9.52 -8.47
C GLN A 208 -3.85 -8.10 -8.42
N PRO A 209 -5.18 -7.93 -8.57
CA PRO A 209 -5.82 -6.61 -8.69
C PRO A 209 -5.70 -5.77 -7.42
N GLU A 210 -5.27 -6.36 -6.30
CA GLU A 210 -5.01 -5.68 -5.03
C GLU A 210 -3.63 -5.00 -4.95
N PHE A 211 -2.86 -5.02 -6.05
CA PHE A 211 -1.54 -4.36 -6.14
C PHE A 211 -1.39 -3.54 -7.41
N HIS A 212 -0.71 -2.39 -7.28
CA HIS A 212 -0.12 -1.73 -8.45
C HIS A 212 0.97 -2.61 -9.06
N HIS A 213 1.13 -2.58 -10.38
CA HIS A 213 2.15 -3.36 -11.10
C HIS A 213 3.58 -3.18 -10.52
N LEU A 214 4.01 -1.94 -10.28
CA LEU A 214 5.33 -1.64 -9.69
C LEU A 214 5.45 -2.08 -8.23
N CYS A 215 4.37 -1.99 -7.46
CA CYS A 215 4.34 -2.42 -6.08
C CYS A 215 4.47 -3.93 -5.97
N TYR A 216 3.77 -4.67 -6.84
CA TYR A 216 3.83 -6.11 -6.94
C TYR A 216 5.24 -6.61 -7.29
N ARG A 217 5.92 -5.94 -8.24
CA ARG A 217 7.31 -6.25 -8.59
C ARG A 217 8.27 -6.05 -7.41
N ARG A 218 8.09 -4.98 -6.61
CA ARG A 218 8.90 -4.73 -5.41
C ARG A 218 8.66 -5.79 -4.33
N PHE A 219 7.39 -6.14 -4.12
CA PHE A 219 6.99 -7.19 -3.19
C PHE A 219 7.64 -8.53 -3.56
N HIS A 220 7.60 -8.93 -4.84
CA HIS A 220 8.24 -10.15 -5.32
C HIS A 220 9.75 -10.19 -5.07
N LYS A 221 10.45 -9.08 -5.31
CA LYS A 221 11.88 -8.98 -5.01
C LYS A 221 12.17 -9.24 -3.53
N ILE A 222 11.34 -8.69 -2.64
CA ILE A 222 11.50 -8.86 -1.19
C ILE A 222 11.19 -10.29 -0.76
N LEU A 223 10.18 -10.92 -1.35
CA LEU A 223 9.89 -12.33 -1.14
C LEU A 223 11.08 -13.22 -1.52
N PHE A 224 11.73 -12.91 -2.65
CA PHE A 224 12.94 -13.59 -3.09
C PHE A 224 14.12 -13.38 -2.11
N TYR A 225 14.37 -12.15 -1.66
CA TYR A 225 15.40 -11.88 -0.66
C TYR A 225 15.13 -12.57 0.68
N PHE A 226 13.88 -12.60 1.12
CA PHE A 226 13.48 -13.32 2.32
C PHE A 226 13.78 -14.82 2.21
N PHE A 227 13.51 -15.43 1.05
CA PHE A 227 13.88 -16.82 0.81
C PHE A 227 15.40 -17.04 0.91
N LEU A 228 16.21 -16.17 0.29
CA LEU A 228 17.68 -16.26 0.38
C LEU A 228 18.20 -16.11 1.81
N VAL A 229 17.67 -15.14 2.57
CA VAL A 229 17.99 -14.94 3.98
C VAL A 229 17.59 -16.18 4.79
N GLY A 230 16.41 -16.76 4.52
CA GLY A 230 15.97 -18.00 5.15
C GLY A 230 16.93 -19.16 4.90
N CYS A 231 17.43 -19.32 3.66
CA CYS A 231 18.47 -20.31 3.35
C CYS A 231 19.77 -20.05 4.12
N ALA A 232 20.22 -18.79 4.20
CA ALA A 232 21.42 -18.43 4.94
C ALA A 232 21.28 -18.70 6.45
N GLN A 233 20.14 -18.34 7.05
CA GLN A 233 19.82 -18.65 8.44
C GLN A 233 19.86 -20.16 8.70
N TRP A 234 19.30 -20.96 7.78
CA TRP A 234 19.33 -22.42 7.86
C TRP A 234 20.75 -22.99 7.80
N MET A 235 21.58 -22.50 6.87
CA MET A 235 22.98 -22.90 6.77
C MET A 235 23.75 -22.60 8.06
N VAL A 236 23.52 -21.44 8.66
CA VAL A 236 24.15 -21.06 9.94
C VAL A 236 23.73 -21.99 11.06
N VAL A 237 22.46 -22.38 11.15
CA VAL A 237 21.98 -23.35 12.14
C VAL A 237 22.60 -24.73 11.93
N ILE A 238 22.62 -25.24 10.68
CA ILE A 238 23.16 -26.56 10.37
C ILE A 238 24.66 -26.62 10.68
N VAL A 239 25.43 -25.66 10.18
CA VAL A 239 26.89 -25.61 10.39
C VAL A 239 27.21 -25.38 11.85
N GLY A 240 26.53 -24.43 12.51
CA GLY A 240 26.71 -24.15 13.93
C GLY A 240 26.43 -25.38 14.81
N SER A 241 25.32 -26.09 14.56
CA SER A 241 25.01 -27.32 15.28
C SER A 241 26.02 -28.44 14.98
N ALA A 242 26.42 -28.64 13.72
CA ALA A 242 27.38 -29.67 13.35
C ALA A 242 28.76 -29.44 14.01
N LEU A 243 29.23 -28.19 14.05
CA LEU A 243 30.47 -27.81 14.74
C LEU A 243 30.37 -28.09 16.25
N CYS A 244 29.26 -27.70 16.88
CA CYS A 244 29.00 -28.00 18.29
C CYS A 244 29.01 -29.51 18.58
N TRP A 245 28.40 -30.31 17.71
CA TRP A 245 28.33 -31.77 17.88
C TRP A 245 29.67 -32.46 17.63
N SER A 246 30.48 -31.93 16.70
CA SER A 246 31.81 -32.46 16.37
C SER A 246 32.83 -32.15 17.48
N PHE A 247 32.95 -30.88 17.87
CA PHE A 247 33.99 -30.44 18.80
C PHE A 247 33.62 -30.59 20.28
N TYR A 248 32.32 -30.54 20.61
CA TYR A 248 31.85 -30.51 22.01
C TYR A 248 30.95 -31.69 22.38
N ARG A 249 31.10 -32.84 21.68
CA ARG A 249 30.30 -34.05 21.89
C ARG A 249 30.21 -34.52 23.36
N LYS A 250 31.26 -34.28 24.14
CA LYS A 250 31.34 -34.71 25.56
C LYS A 250 30.75 -33.69 26.54
N LYS A 251 30.44 -32.46 26.10
CA LYS A 251 29.93 -31.38 26.97
C LYS A 251 28.41 -31.30 26.84
N THR A 252 27.72 -31.85 27.83
CA THR A 252 26.25 -31.90 27.89
C THR A 252 25.61 -30.51 27.81
N MET A 253 26.23 -29.49 28.43
CA MET A 253 25.80 -28.08 28.37
C MET A 253 25.85 -27.45 26.97
N VAL A 254 26.59 -28.04 26.02
CA VAL A 254 26.63 -27.61 24.62
C VAL A 254 25.78 -28.53 23.75
N LEU A 255 25.90 -29.84 23.93
CA LEU A 255 25.25 -30.84 23.08
C LEU A 255 23.72 -30.83 23.23
N ALA A 256 23.19 -30.88 24.46
CA ALA A 256 21.75 -30.99 24.66
C ALA A 256 20.99 -29.73 24.16
N PRO A 257 21.42 -28.49 24.48
CA PRO A 257 20.72 -27.31 23.98
C PRO A 257 20.82 -27.15 22.46
N THR A 258 21.94 -27.54 21.83
CA THR A 258 22.09 -27.44 20.37
C THR A 258 21.22 -28.45 19.60
N ILE A 259 21.01 -29.65 20.16
CA ILE A 259 20.05 -30.62 19.62
C ILE A 259 18.62 -30.07 19.72
N VAL A 260 18.22 -29.58 20.89
CA VAL A 260 16.88 -28.99 21.09
C VAL A 260 16.66 -27.82 20.12
N ASN A 261 17.63 -26.91 20.01
CA ASN A 261 17.56 -25.78 19.08
C ASN A 261 17.43 -26.20 17.62
N PHE A 262 18.10 -27.28 17.21
CA PHE A 262 17.97 -27.80 15.84
C PHE A 262 16.54 -28.26 15.55
N PHE A 263 15.92 -29.02 16.46
CA PHE A 263 14.52 -29.45 16.31
C PHE A 263 13.53 -28.29 16.37
N VAL A 264 13.74 -27.31 17.27
CA VAL A 264 12.89 -26.12 17.32
C VAL A 264 13.04 -25.27 16.05
N ALA A 265 14.24 -25.18 15.46
CA ALA A 265 14.44 -24.52 14.17
C ALA A 265 13.70 -25.21 13.02
N ILE A 266 13.68 -26.56 12.98
CA ILE A 266 12.84 -27.33 12.05
C ILE A 266 11.37 -26.96 12.26
N TRP A 267 10.92 -26.90 13.51
CA TRP A 267 9.54 -26.55 13.83
C TRP A 267 9.16 -25.14 13.38
N ILE A 268 10.03 -24.14 13.61
CA ILE A 268 9.83 -22.76 13.14
C ILE A 268 9.74 -22.69 11.61
N PHE A 269 10.57 -23.46 10.90
CA PHE A 269 10.50 -23.55 9.45
C PHE A 269 9.18 -24.19 8.97
N CYS A 270 8.76 -25.30 9.59
CA CYS A 270 7.46 -25.91 9.30
C CYS A 270 6.31 -24.93 9.54
N LEU A 271 6.33 -24.19 10.66
CA LEU A 271 5.36 -23.14 10.93
C LEU A 271 5.38 -22.06 9.85
N THR A 272 6.55 -21.63 9.39
CA THR A 272 6.69 -20.62 8.33
C THR A 272 6.12 -21.11 6.99
N LEU A 273 6.25 -22.40 6.68
CA LEU A 273 5.67 -23.01 5.48
C LEU A 273 4.14 -23.20 5.55
N VAL A 274 3.60 -23.45 6.76
CA VAL A 274 2.16 -23.69 6.99
C VAL A 274 1.42 -22.38 7.27
N ARG A 275 2.14 -21.33 7.64
CA ARG A 275 1.58 -20.00 7.91
C ARG A 275 0.87 -19.48 6.66
N ASN A 276 -0.45 -19.41 6.76
CA ASN A 276 -1.31 -18.97 5.66
C ASN A 276 -1.78 -17.52 5.89
N GLU A 277 -2.34 -16.90 4.86
CA GLU A 277 -2.87 -15.53 4.85
C GLU A 277 -3.87 -15.26 5.99
N GLU A 278 -4.57 -16.30 6.45
CA GLU A 278 -5.63 -16.22 7.46
C GLU A 278 -5.17 -16.46 8.91
N LEU A 279 -4.05 -17.14 9.15
CA LEU A 279 -3.66 -17.58 10.50
C LEU A 279 -2.55 -16.71 11.08
N ARG A 280 -2.94 -15.79 11.98
CA ARG A 280 -2.02 -14.90 12.70
C ARG A 280 -1.28 -15.61 13.83
N THR A 281 -0.33 -16.48 13.49
CA THR A 281 0.51 -17.22 14.46
C THR A 281 1.74 -16.43 14.96
N TYR A 282 1.74 -15.09 14.84
CA TYR A 282 2.88 -14.24 15.24
C TYR A 282 3.34 -14.44 16.67
N HIS A 283 2.40 -14.66 17.59
CA HIS A 283 2.69 -14.88 19.00
C HIS A 283 3.44 -16.21 19.23
N PHE A 284 3.06 -17.27 18.52
CA PHE A 284 3.74 -18.56 18.60
C PHE A 284 5.15 -18.49 18.01
N THR A 285 5.29 -17.85 16.85
CA THR A 285 6.62 -17.65 16.25
C THR A 285 7.50 -16.78 17.12
N LEU A 286 6.96 -15.72 17.73
CA LEU A 286 7.70 -14.88 18.69
C LEU A 286 8.17 -15.69 19.90
N LEU A 287 7.27 -16.46 20.53
CA LEU A 287 7.61 -17.30 21.68
C LEU A 287 8.71 -18.30 21.35
N LEU A 288 8.61 -18.99 20.21
CA LEU A 288 9.60 -19.97 19.79
C LEU A 288 10.96 -19.33 19.50
N GLU A 289 11.02 -18.16 18.86
CA GLU A 289 12.27 -17.44 18.61
C GLU A 289 12.95 -17.00 19.92
N VAL A 290 12.16 -16.56 20.92
CA VAL A 290 12.67 -16.24 22.26
C VAL A 290 13.21 -17.50 22.94
N CYS A 291 12.49 -18.62 22.89
CA CYS A 291 12.95 -19.90 23.43
C CYS A 291 14.28 -20.32 22.80
N VAL A 292 14.40 -20.26 21.46
CA VAL A 292 15.65 -20.60 20.75
C VAL A 292 16.80 -19.71 21.21
N LEU A 293 16.57 -18.40 21.33
CA LEU A 293 17.62 -17.47 21.78
C LEU A 293 18.12 -17.84 23.18
N LEU A 294 17.21 -18.12 24.13
CA LEU A 294 17.56 -18.49 25.50
C LEU A 294 18.32 -19.82 25.56
N VAL A 295 17.92 -20.81 24.76
CA VAL A 295 18.58 -22.12 24.70
C VAL A 295 19.98 -22.04 24.08
N TRP A 296 20.31 -20.99 23.32
CA TRP A 296 21.67 -20.73 22.82
C TRP A 296 22.62 -20.11 23.85
N VAL A 297 22.11 -19.57 24.97
CA VAL A 297 22.95 -18.95 26.01
C VAL A 297 23.88 -19.95 26.72
N PRO A 298 23.43 -21.15 27.16
CA PRO A 298 24.32 -22.12 27.81
C PRO A 298 25.47 -22.62 26.91
N PRO A 299 25.25 -22.98 25.62
CA PRO A 299 26.33 -23.30 24.71
C PRO A 299 27.35 -22.17 24.55
N LEU A 300 26.89 -20.93 24.37
CA LEU A 300 27.78 -19.78 24.25
C LEU A 300 28.64 -19.61 25.50
N TYR A 301 28.02 -19.64 26.68
CA TYR A 301 28.72 -19.52 27.95
C TYR A 301 29.75 -20.62 28.15
N ALA A 302 29.40 -21.88 27.89
CA ALA A 302 30.30 -23.01 28.04
C ALA A 302 31.52 -22.90 27.11
N ILE A 303 31.30 -22.59 25.83
CA ILE A 303 32.38 -22.45 24.84
C ILE A 303 33.32 -21.30 25.21
N VAL A 304 32.78 -20.13 25.60
CA VAL A 304 33.58 -18.97 26.02
C VAL A 304 34.39 -19.28 27.28
N LYS A 305 33.75 -19.88 28.28
CA LYS A 305 34.41 -20.24 29.54
C LYS A 305 35.59 -21.18 29.31
N ASP A 306 35.40 -22.19 28.47
CA ASP A 306 36.45 -23.15 28.13
C ASP A 306 37.59 -22.52 27.32
N ALA A 307 37.28 -21.63 26.39
CA ALA A 307 38.27 -20.91 25.59
C ALA A 307 39.13 -19.98 26.47
N MET A 308 38.51 -19.27 27.42
CA MET A 308 39.20 -18.40 28.38
C MET A 308 40.04 -19.20 29.37
N ALA A 309 39.52 -20.32 29.90
CA ALA A 309 40.24 -21.15 30.87
C ALA A 309 41.46 -21.84 30.27
N SER A 310 41.45 -22.10 28.97
CA SER A 310 42.56 -22.75 28.24
C SER A 310 43.49 -21.77 27.52
N ASP A 311 43.19 -20.46 27.56
CA ASP A 311 43.83 -19.39 26.77
C ASP A 311 44.07 -19.78 25.30
N ASN A 312 43.13 -20.54 24.73
CA ASN A 312 43.30 -21.18 23.43
C ASN A 312 42.10 -20.93 22.53
N PHE A 313 42.18 -19.83 21.76
CA PHE A 313 41.26 -19.52 20.68
C PHE A 313 41.70 -20.20 19.38
N SER A 314 41.71 -21.53 19.39
CA SER A 314 41.97 -22.29 18.18
C SER A 314 40.93 -21.97 17.08
N LYS A 315 41.34 -22.08 15.81
CA LYS A 315 40.47 -21.87 14.64
C LYS A 315 39.06 -22.50 14.75
N PRO A 316 38.89 -23.77 15.19
CA PRO A 316 37.56 -24.37 15.32
C PRO A 316 36.70 -23.74 16.41
N VAL A 317 37.30 -23.27 17.52
CA VAL A 317 36.59 -22.56 18.59
C VAL A 317 36.05 -21.24 18.06
N VAL A 318 36.89 -20.45 17.38
CA VAL A 318 36.50 -19.17 16.78
C VAL A 318 35.42 -19.35 15.73
N ALA A 319 35.53 -20.37 14.87
CA ALA A 319 34.52 -20.69 13.87
C ALA A 319 33.18 -21.05 14.53
N THR A 320 33.19 -21.95 15.52
CA THR A 320 31.97 -22.36 16.25
C THR A 320 31.32 -21.14 16.89
N LEU A 321 32.08 -20.33 17.62
CA LEU A 321 31.58 -19.13 18.31
C LEU A 321 30.99 -18.10 17.34
N SER A 322 31.62 -17.92 16.18
CA SER A 322 31.13 -17.03 15.12
C SER A 322 29.76 -17.47 14.59
N PHE A 323 29.56 -18.76 14.33
CA PHE A 323 28.27 -19.30 13.90
C PHE A 323 27.20 -19.20 15.01
N VAL A 324 27.57 -19.43 16.28
CA VAL A 324 26.66 -19.26 17.43
C VAL A 324 26.19 -17.82 17.54
N VAL A 325 27.12 -16.86 17.57
CA VAL A 325 26.81 -15.43 17.70
C VAL A 325 25.99 -14.94 16.51
N LEU A 326 26.36 -15.34 15.29
CA LEU A 326 25.61 -14.98 14.08
C LEU A 326 24.18 -15.52 14.12
N ASN A 327 23.99 -16.77 14.55
CA ASN A 327 22.65 -17.32 14.72
C ASN A 327 21.86 -16.52 15.76
N MET A 328 22.44 -16.23 16.93
CA MET A 328 21.77 -15.43 17.97
C MET A 328 21.37 -14.04 17.45
N TRP A 329 22.20 -13.40 16.63
CA TRP A 329 21.86 -12.13 15.99
C TRP A 329 20.64 -12.24 15.06
N PHE A 330 20.59 -13.29 14.23
CA PHE A 330 19.42 -13.56 13.39
C PHE A 330 18.15 -13.78 14.23
N ARG A 331 18.25 -14.46 15.37
CA ARG A 331 17.12 -14.64 16.31
C ARG A 331 16.65 -13.33 16.90
N VAL A 332 17.55 -12.42 17.28
CA VAL A 332 17.19 -11.09 17.78
C VAL A 332 16.40 -10.30 16.73
N LEU A 333 16.86 -10.29 15.47
CA LEU A 333 16.13 -9.66 14.38
C LEU A 333 14.75 -10.30 14.15
N ASN A 334 14.67 -11.64 14.27
CA ASN A 334 13.41 -12.37 14.18
C ASN A 334 12.43 -12.02 15.31
N ILE A 335 12.93 -11.86 16.53
CA ILE A 335 12.12 -11.43 17.68
C ILE A 335 11.61 -10.01 17.47
N MET A 336 12.47 -9.07 17.05
CA MET A 336 12.07 -7.68 16.80
C MET A 336 10.96 -7.58 15.74
N GLY A 337 11.13 -8.25 14.59
CA GLY A 337 10.13 -8.20 13.53
C GLY A 337 8.82 -8.90 13.91
N ASN A 338 8.87 -10.03 14.63
CA ASN A 338 7.66 -10.70 15.13
C ASN A 338 6.94 -9.87 16.21
N ALA A 339 7.66 -9.18 17.09
CA ALA A 339 7.07 -8.27 18.07
C ALA A 339 6.31 -7.11 17.39
N ILE A 340 6.88 -6.54 16.32
CA ILE A 340 6.20 -5.52 15.52
C ILE A 340 4.94 -6.09 14.85
N LEU A 341 5.01 -7.30 14.30
CA LEU A 341 3.85 -7.95 13.66
C LEU A 341 2.73 -8.24 14.67
N VAL A 342 3.10 -8.64 15.90
CA VAL A 342 2.17 -8.78 17.03
C VAL A 342 1.48 -7.45 17.36
N SER A 343 2.18 -6.32 17.24
CA SER A 343 1.61 -4.99 17.50
C SER A 343 0.64 -4.48 16.41
N GLU A 344 0.23 -5.34 15.47
CA GLU A 344 -0.63 -5.00 14.32
C GLU A 344 -0.12 -3.83 13.48
N TYR A 345 1.20 -3.74 13.30
CA TYR A 345 1.79 -2.69 12.50
C TYR A 345 1.25 -2.68 11.06
N LYS A 346 0.64 -1.55 10.68
CA LYS A 346 0.07 -1.33 9.35
C LYS A 346 1.15 -0.81 8.39
N LEU A 347 1.72 -1.70 7.58
CA LEU A 347 2.86 -1.43 6.71
C LEU A 347 2.68 -0.23 5.78
N TRP A 348 1.50 -0.07 5.19
CA TRP A 348 1.21 0.99 4.21
C TRP A 348 1.31 2.39 4.80
N ARG A 349 1.22 2.54 6.13
CA ARG A 349 1.35 3.85 6.81
C ARG A 349 2.67 4.55 6.50
N ARG A 350 3.72 3.82 6.10
CA ARG A 350 5.02 4.40 5.71
C ARG A 350 4.94 5.32 4.48
N HIS A 351 3.91 5.17 3.64
CA HIS A 351 3.71 5.99 2.45
C HIS A 351 2.72 7.14 2.67
N ARG A 352 2.27 7.37 3.92
CA ARG A 352 1.39 8.51 4.18
C ARG A 352 2.08 9.83 3.82
N PRO A 353 1.42 10.72 3.07
CA PRO A 353 1.94 12.06 2.82
C PRO A 353 2.04 12.86 4.13
N GLY A 354 3.00 13.80 4.19
CA GLY A 354 3.17 14.69 5.35
C GLY A 354 3.96 14.13 6.54
N LEU A 355 4.58 12.94 6.41
CA LEU A 355 5.45 12.40 7.45
C LEU A 355 6.77 13.19 7.56
N THR A 356 7.20 13.49 8.79
CA THR A 356 8.53 14.06 9.08
C THR A 356 9.64 13.12 8.62
N LEU A 357 10.84 13.65 8.34
CA LEU A 357 11.97 12.86 7.85
C LEU A 357 12.32 11.73 8.83
N GLY A 358 12.39 12.03 10.13
CA GLY A 358 12.67 11.04 11.18
C GLY A 358 11.63 9.92 11.23
N ARG A 359 10.34 10.24 11.15
CA ARG A 359 9.28 9.22 11.09
C ARG A 359 9.39 8.36 9.83
N ARG A 360 9.75 8.95 8.69
CA ARG A 360 10.00 8.21 7.44
C ARG A 360 11.14 7.20 7.60
N VAL A 361 12.23 7.57 8.26
CA VAL A 361 13.36 6.67 8.54
C VAL A 361 12.92 5.52 9.47
N ILE A 362 12.24 5.83 10.57
CA ILE A 362 11.73 4.82 11.51
C ILE A 362 10.80 3.82 10.80
N HIS A 363 9.85 4.31 10.01
CA HIS A 363 8.94 3.45 9.25
C HIS A 363 9.65 2.57 8.23
N LYS A 364 10.77 3.03 7.64
CA LYS A 364 11.61 2.20 6.76
C LYS A 364 12.33 1.11 7.55
N ILE A 365 12.94 1.43 8.70
CA ILE A 365 13.61 0.45 9.56
C ILE A 365 12.61 -0.62 10.02
N ILE A 366 11.45 -0.19 10.51
CA ILE A 366 10.36 -1.09 10.91
C ILE A 366 9.94 -1.98 9.75
N ALA A 367 9.77 -1.43 8.54
CA ALA A 367 9.42 -2.22 7.37
C ALA A 367 10.50 -3.26 7.02
N VAL A 368 11.79 -2.91 7.11
CA VAL A 368 12.88 -3.86 6.89
C VAL A 368 12.83 -4.98 7.92
N LEU A 369 12.61 -4.68 9.21
CA LEU A 369 12.46 -5.69 10.26
C LEU A 369 11.26 -6.62 10.01
N VAL A 370 10.12 -6.07 9.56
CA VAL A 370 8.95 -6.88 9.19
C VAL A 370 9.24 -7.76 7.97
N PHE A 371 9.93 -7.24 6.96
CA PHE A 371 10.30 -8.01 5.78
C PHE A 371 11.39 -9.03 6.01
N TRP A 372 12.26 -8.79 7.00
CA TRP A 372 13.24 -9.76 7.47
C TRP A 372 12.54 -10.98 8.06
N THR A 373 11.42 -10.80 8.77
CA THR A 373 10.75 -11.88 9.48
C THR A 373 9.64 -12.56 8.69
N TYR A 374 8.78 -11.78 8.04
CA TYR A 374 7.64 -12.32 7.31
C TYR A 374 7.07 -11.31 6.31
N PRO A 375 7.59 -11.25 5.08
CA PRO A 375 7.13 -10.28 4.09
C PRO A 375 5.70 -10.54 3.60
N GLN A 376 5.22 -11.79 3.67
CA GLN A 376 3.84 -12.16 3.34
C GLN A 376 2.79 -11.52 4.28
N SER A 377 3.21 -10.79 5.33
CA SER A 377 2.30 -9.96 6.11
C SER A 377 1.56 -8.90 5.28
N VAL A 378 2.04 -8.59 4.06
CA VAL A 378 1.38 -7.65 3.14
C VAL A 378 0.06 -8.20 2.60
N GLU A 379 -0.04 -9.51 2.42
CA GLU A 379 -1.20 -10.19 1.82
C GLU A 379 -2.34 -10.44 2.82
N GLN A 380 -2.15 -10.05 4.09
CA GLN A 380 -3.10 -10.35 5.15
C GLN A 380 -4.46 -9.67 4.99
N VAL A 381 -5.52 -10.44 5.24
CA VAL A 381 -6.89 -9.92 5.28
C VAL A 381 -7.13 -9.12 6.57
N TYR A 382 -7.87 -8.02 6.47
CA TYR A 382 -8.24 -7.15 7.59
C TYR A 382 -9.77 -7.10 7.77
N PRO A 383 -10.30 -7.31 9.00
CA PRO A 383 -9.61 -7.70 10.22
C PRO A 383 -9.15 -9.16 10.15
N GLY A 384 -7.97 -9.48 10.67
CA GLY A 384 -7.49 -10.86 10.62
C GLY A 384 -8.09 -11.71 11.74
N THR A 385 -8.16 -13.01 11.49
CA THR A 385 -8.73 -13.99 12.41
C THR A 385 -7.62 -14.63 13.24
N TYR A 386 -7.92 -14.86 14.53
CA TYR A 386 -6.98 -15.44 15.51
C TYR A 386 -7.24 -16.94 15.76
N ARG A 387 -8.28 -17.51 15.15
CA ARG A 387 -8.73 -18.90 15.35
C ARG A 387 -8.86 -19.61 14.00
N PHE A 388 -8.55 -20.91 13.97
CA PHE A 388 -8.96 -21.83 12.90
C PHE A 388 -10.49 -21.93 12.89
N ARG A 389 -11.18 -20.93 12.32
CA ARG A 389 -12.64 -20.97 12.21
C ARG A 389 -12.97 -21.57 10.85
N ARG A 390 -13.56 -22.77 10.83
CA ARG A 390 -14.01 -23.48 9.60
C ARG A 390 -15.11 -22.76 8.79
N ARG A 391 -15.56 -21.57 9.20
CA ARG A 391 -16.63 -20.86 8.49
C ARG A 391 -16.07 -19.63 7.79
N ARG A 392 -16.09 -19.67 6.46
CA ARG A 392 -16.03 -18.48 5.61
C ARG A 392 -17.03 -17.46 6.16
N HIS A 393 -16.54 -16.37 6.73
CA HIS A 393 -17.35 -15.17 6.77
C HIS A 393 -17.31 -14.65 5.34
N ARG A 394 -18.35 -14.92 4.55
CA ARG A 394 -18.56 -14.13 3.34
C ARG A 394 -18.59 -12.67 3.80
N PRO A 395 -17.74 -11.81 3.25
CA PRO A 395 -17.88 -10.40 3.54
C PRO A 395 -19.25 -9.91 3.05
N PRO A 396 -19.84 -8.87 3.66
CA PRO A 396 -21.19 -8.40 3.34
C PRO A 396 -21.42 -7.98 1.88
N TRP A 397 -20.36 -7.90 1.06
CA TRP A 397 -20.38 -7.51 -0.34
C TRP A 397 -20.29 -8.70 -1.31
N GLU A 398 -20.26 -9.93 -0.82
CA GLU A 398 -20.52 -11.15 -1.60
C GLU A 398 -21.99 -11.55 -1.40
N VAL A 399 -22.89 -10.79 -2.03
CA VAL A 399 -24.29 -11.17 -2.28
C VAL A 399 -24.47 -11.29 -3.77
#